data_AF-A0A1J3FH25-F1
#
_entry.id   AF-A0A1J3FH25-F1
#
_cell.length_a   1.000
_cell.length_b   1.000
_cell.length_c   1.000
_cell.angle_alpha   90.00
_cell.angle_beta   90.00
_cell.angle_gamma   90.00
#
_symmetry.space_group_name_H-M   'P 1'
#
loop_
_entity.id
_entity.type
_entity.pdbx_description
1 polymer ?
#
loop_
_entity_poly.entity_id
_entity_poly.type
_entity_poly.pdbx_seq_one_letter_code
_entity_poly.pdbx_strand_id
1 'polypeptide(L)'
;QSVITKFKGQLFKLMNKLEDTTPHFIRCIKPNSNQLPGLYEENQVLQQLRCCGVLEIVRISRSGYPTRLTHQELSLRYGFLLLDTRLSQDPLSLSNAIMKKYN
;
A
#
# COMPACT_ATOMS: atom_id res chain seq x y z
N GLN A 1 -39.27 6.94 -18.46
CA GLN A 1 -38.05 6.88 -17.62
C GLN A 1 -36.86 7.26 -18.49
N SER A 2 -35.99 8.19 -18.07
CA SER A 2 -34.85 8.62 -18.90
C SER A 2 -33.69 7.62 -18.81
N VAL A 3 -32.78 7.69 -19.79
CA VAL A 3 -31.53 6.90 -19.80
C VAL A 3 -30.72 7.16 -18.52
N ILE A 4 -30.65 8.41 -18.08
CA ILE A 4 -29.92 8.82 -16.87
C ILE A 4 -30.53 8.18 -15.62
N THR A 5 -31.85 8.20 -15.49
CA THR A 5 -32.54 7.60 -14.32
C THR A 5 -32.33 6.09 -14.28
N LYS A 6 -32.34 5.42 -15.44
CA LYS A 6 -32.06 3.97 -15.54
C LYS A 6 -30.61 3.65 -15.16
N PHE A 7 -29.64 4.40 -15.70
CA PHE A 7 -28.22 4.22 -15.39
C PHE A 7 -27.93 4.42 -13.90
N LYS A 8 -28.47 5.49 -13.29
CA LYS A 8 -28.33 5.74 -11.85
C LYS A 8 -28.86 4.58 -11.01
N GLY A 9 -30.05 4.06 -11.36
CA GLY A 9 -30.63 2.91 -10.67
C GLY A 9 -29.80 1.62 -10.80
N GLN A 10 -29.21 1.38 -11.97
CA GLN A 10 -28.32 0.25 -12.19
C GLN A 10 -27.00 0.38 -11.41
N LEU A 11 -26.39 1.57 -11.42
CA LEU A 11 -25.16 1.84 -10.68
C LEU A 11 -25.36 1.69 -9.16
N PHE A 12 -26.46 2.21 -8.62
CA PHE A 12 -26.76 2.06 -7.19
C PHE A 12 -26.91 0.60 -6.78
N LYS A 13 -27.62 -0.20 -7.59
CA LYS A 13 -27.76 -1.65 -7.36
C LYS A 13 -26.41 -2.38 -7.42
N LEU A 14 -25.49 -1.94 -8.27
CA LEU A 14 -24.14 -2.51 -8.35
C LEU A 14 -23.32 -2.15 -7.11
N MET A 15 -23.34 -0.88 -6.68
CA MET A 15 -22.58 -0.44 -5.50
C MET A 15 -22.98 -1.19 -4.24
N ASN A 16 -24.28 -1.35 -3.98
CA ASN A 16 -24.76 -2.12 -2.81
C ASN A 16 -24.22 -3.56 -2.81
N LYS A 17 -24.20 -4.23 -3.97
CA LYS A 17 -23.64 -5.59 -4.08
C LYS A 17 -22.14 -5.65 -3.81
N LEU A 18 -21.39 -4.62 -4.20
CA LEU A 18 -19.95 -4.57 -3.97
C LEU A 18 -19.64 -4.29 -2.51
N GLU A 19 -20.43 -3.44 -1.84
CA GLU A 19 -20.31 -3.11 -0.41
C GLU A 19 -20.54 -4.33 0.50
N ASP A 20 -21.37 -5.29 0.06
CA ASP A 20 -21.62 -6.56 0.78
C ASP A 20 -20.50 -7.59 0.60
N THR A 21 -19.38 -7.24 -0.05
CA THR A 21 -18.25 -8.15 -0.33
C THR A 21 -16.92 -7.58 0.15
N THR A 22 -15.87 -8.40 0.15
CA THR A 22 -14.50 -7.93 0.35
C THR A 22 -13.92 -7.48 -1.00
N PRO A 23 -13.63 -6.18 -1.20
CA PRO A 23 -13.15 -5.70 -2.49
C PRO A 23 -11.66 -5.96 -2.68
N HIS A 24 -11.28 -6.30 -3.91
CA HIS A 24 -9.89 -6.35 -4.36
C HIS A 24 -9.71 -5.39 -5.54
N PHE A 25 -8.83 -4.39 -5.39
CA PHE A 25 -8.65 -3.35 -6.39
C PHE A 25 -7.44 -3.61 -7.28
N ILE A 26 -7.65 -3.64 -8.59
CA ILE A 26 -6.58 -3.70 -9.60
C ILE A 26 -6.58 -2.37 -10.37
N ARG A 27 -5.41 -1.72 -10.44
CA ARG A 27 -5.22 -0.47 -11.20
C ARG A 27 -4.40 -0.77 -12.47
N CYS A 28 -5.06 -0.73 -13.62
CA CYS A 28 -4.38 -0.89 -14.91
C CYS A 28 -3.72 0.42 -15.33
N ILE A 29 -2.49 0.35 -15.85
CA ILE A 29 -1.73 1.50 -16.33
C ILE A 29 -1.34 1.25 -17.79
N LYS A 30 -1.69 2.19 -18.67
CA LYS A 30 -1.28 2.19 -20.07
C LYS A 30 0.13 2.78 -20.16
N PRO A 31 1.16 2.01 -20.59
CA PRO A 31 2.55 2.48 -20.55
C PRO A 31 2.86 3.51 -21.64
N ASN A 32 2.17 3.48 -22.78
CA ASN A 32 2.33 4.43 -23.87
C ASN A 32 1.05 4.55 -24.69
N SER A 33 0.84 5.70 -25.32
CA SER A 33 -0.35 6.00 -26.13
C SER A 33 -0.47 5.13 -27.39
N ASN A 34 0.67 4.76 -28.00
CA ASN A 34 0.80 4.06 -29.28
C ASN A 34 0.53 2.55 -29.23
N GLN A 35 0.27 1.99 -28.03
CA GLN A 35 0.04 0.55 -27.82
C GLN A 35 1.22 -0.34 -28.24
N LEU A 36 2.45 0.20 -28.21
CA LEU A 36 3.65 -0.53 -28.58
C LEU A 36 4.26 -1.26 -27.39
N PRO A 37 4.76 -2.50 -27.55
CA PRO A 37 5.49 -3.18 -26.50
C PRO A 37 6.85 -2.48 -26.26
N GLY A 38 7.32 -2.50 -25.00
CA GLY A 38 8.64 -1.94 -24.63
C GLY A 38 8.73 -0.41 -24.57
N LEU A 39 7.69 0.31 -24.99
CA LEU A 39 7.64 1.77 -24.92
C LEU A 39 7.00 2.25 -23.61
N TYR A 40 7.64 3.19 -22.92
CA TYR A 40 7.17 3.76 -21.65
C TYR A 40 7.19 5.30 -21.71
N GLU A 41 6.02 5.90 -21.56
CA GLU A 41 5.80 7.35 -21.54
C GLU A 41 5.59 7.81 -20.09
N GLU A 42 6.67 8.26 -19.44
CA GLU A 42 6.68 8.61 -18.02
C GLU A 42 5.58 9.60 -17.62
N ASN A 43 5.41 10.68 -18.38
CA ASN A 43 4.41 11.70 -18.08
C ASN A 43 2.97 11.14 -18.12
N GLN A 44 2.67 10.25 -19.07
CA GLN A 44 1.36 9.62 -19.18
C GLN A 44 1.11 8.64 -18.04
N VAL A 45 2.12 7.86 -17.65
CA VAL A 45 2.01 6.93 -16.53
C VAL A 45 1.87 7.70 -15.21
N LEU A 46 2.67 8.74 -14.99
CA LEU A 46 2.58 9.59 -13.81
C LEU A 46 1.20 10.24 -13.66
N GLN A 47 0.63 10.72 -14.77
CA GLN A 47 -0.71 11.29 -14.77
C GLN A 47 -1.76 10.23 -14.39
N GLN A 48 -1.67 9.02 -14.92
CA GLN A 48 -2.55 7.91 -14.55
C GLN A 48 -2.43 7.56 -13.06
N LEU A 49 -1.21 7.50 -12.50
CA LEU A 49 -0.99 7.24 -11.08
C LEU A 49 -1.64 8.29 -10.17
N ARG A 50 -1.63 9.57 -10.59
CA ARG A 50 -2.36 10.65 -9.91
C ARG A 50 -3.86 10.46 -10.02
N CYS A 51 -4.40 10.27 -11.23
CA CYS A 51 -5.84 10.12 -11.47
C CYS A 51 -6.44 8.88 -10.81
N CYS A 52 -5.69 7.77 -10.74
CA CYS A 52 -6.13 6.54 -10.08
C CYS A 52 -5.97 6.57 -8.55
N GLY A 53 -5.46 7.67 -7.98
CA GLY A 53 -5.26 7.83 -6.54
C GLY A 53 -4.13 6.97 -5.96
N VAL A 54 -3.26 6.39 -6.79
CA VAL A 54 -2.17 5.52 -6.33
C VAL A 54 -1.21 6.28 -5.41
N LEU A 55 -0.88 7.53 -5.75
CA LEU A 55 0.00 8.36 -4.94
C LEU A 55 -0.59 8.68 -3.55
N GLU A 56 -1.91 8.85 -3.47
CA GLU A 56 -2.59 9.11 -2.21
C GLU A 56 -2.61 7.86 -1.32
N ILE A 57 -2.82 6.68 -1.90
CA ILE A 57 -2.72 5.40 -1.19
C ILE A 57 -1.31 5.22 -0.61
N VAL A 58 -0.27 5.53 -1.39
CA VAL A 58 1.13 5.50 -0.91
C VAL A 58 1.33 6.47 0.26
N ARG A 59 0.77 7.68 0.18
CA ARG A 59 0.86 8.69 1.24
C ARG A 59 0.20 8.21 2.54
N ILE A 60 -1.02 7.69 2.47
CA ILE A 60 -1.73 7.14 3.63
C ILE A 60 -0.95 5.95 4.23
N SER A 61 -0.46 5.06 3.37
CA SER A 61 0.31 3.89 3.78
C SER A 61 1.57 4.29 4.56
N ARG A 62 2.30 5.33 4.09
CA ARG A 62 3.49 5.86 4.78
C ARG A 62 3.17 6.42 6.17
N SER A 63 2.04 7.11 6.33
CA SER A 63 1.59 7.60 7.65
C SER A 63 1.19 6.47 8.60
N GLY A 64 0.87 5.29 8.06
CA GLY A 64 0.41 4.12 8.82
C GLY A 64 1.47 3.07 9.16
N TYR A 65 2.77 3.39 9.07
CA TYR A 65 3.88 2.46 9.25
C TYR A 65 3.78 1.23 8.34
N PRO A 66 4.13 1.37 7.04
CA PRO A 66 3.88 0.34 6.02
C PRO A 66 4.74 -0.90 6.22
N THR A 67 5.88 -0.77 6.90
CA THR A 67 6.75 -1.90 7.24
C THR A 67 6.32 -2.46 8.59
N ARG A 68 5.86 -3.72 8.57
CA ARG A 68 5.47 -4.45 9.79
C ARG A 68 6.40 -5.65 9.94
N LEU A 69 7.10 -5.70 11.05
CA LEU A 69 7.98 -6.80 11.43
C LEU A 69 7.54 -7.29 12.80
N THR A 70 7.50 -8.60 12.98
CA THR A 70 7.37 -9.20 14.31
C THR A 70 8.62 -8.89 15.14
N HIS A 71 8.48 -8.93 16.46
CA HIS A 71 9.62 -8.73 17.37
C HIS A 71 10.76 -9.73 17.11
N GLN A 72 10.43 -10.96 16.70
CA GLN A 72 11.42 -11.98 16.37
C GLN A 72 12.18 -11.64 15.07
N GLU A 73 11.49 -11.19 14.02
CA GLU A 73 12.15 -10.78 12.78
C GLU A 73 13.05 -9.57 12.99
N LEU A 74 12.57 -8.60 13.77
CA LEU A 74 13.33 -7.38 14.06
C LEU A 74 14.55 -7.69 14.93
N SER A 75 14.42 -8.53 15.95
CA SER A 75 15.53 -8.92 16.83
C SER A 75 16.59 -9.72 16.09
N LEU A 76 16.20 -10.68 15.24
CA LEU A 76 17.13 -11.45 14.42
C LEU A 76 17.84 -10.57 13.39
N ARG A 77 17.11 -9.66 12.75
CA ARG A 77 17.66 -8.84 11.66
C ARG A 77 18.54 -7.70 12.17
N TYR A 78 18.23 -7.10 13.32
CA TYR A 78 18.85 -5.86 13.78
C TYR A 78 19.46 -5.96 15.19
N GLY A 79 19.41 -7.12 15.84
CA GLY A 79 19.95 -7.33 17.19
C GLY A 79 21.43 -6.97 17.33
N PHE A 80 22.21 -7.18 16.28
CA PHE A 80 23.64 -6.83 16.26
C PHE A 80 23.92 -5.32 16.37
N LEU A 81 22.93 -4.44 16.15
CA LEU A 81 23.07 -3.00 16.29
C LEU A 81 23.18 -2.53 17.76
N LEU A 82 22.88 -3.43 18.71
CA LEU A 82 23.03 -3.19 20.13
C LEU A 82 24.34 -3.83 20.62
N LEU A 83 25.43 -3.09 20.42
CA LEU A 83 26.83 -3.46 20.73
C LEU A 83 27.10 -3.92 22.19
N ASP A 84 26.17 -3.73 23.13
CA ASP A 84 26.40 -3.93 24.58
C ASP A 84 25.34 -4.76 25.32
N THR A 85 24.28 -5.23 24.64
CA THR A 85 23.17 -5.88 25.36
C THR A 85 23.39 -7.39 25.43
N ARG A 86 23.70 -7.89 26.64
CA ARG A 86 23.84 -9.31 26.96
C ARG A 86 22.75 -10.13 26.28
N LEU A 87 23.16 -11.16 25.53
CA LEU A 87 22.39 -12.02 24.61
C LEU A 87 21.28 -12.89 25.26
N SER A 88 20.68 -12.44 26.36
CA SER A 88 19.62 -13.15 27.10
C SER A 88 18.41 -12.24 27.34
N GLN A 89 18.06 -11.41 26.35
CA GLN A 89 16.81 -10.65 26.36
C GLN A 89 15.85 -11.25 25.34
N ASP A 90 14.59 -11.34 25.72
CA ASP A 90 13.52 -11.78 24.86
C ASP A 90 13.37 -10.85 23.63
N PRO A 91 12.80 -11.33 22.51
CA PRO A 91 12.69 -10.54 21.27
C PRO A 91 11.97 -9.19 21.41
N LEU A 92 11.02 -9.08 22.34
CA LEU A 92 10.26 -7.85 22.59
C LEU A 92 11.17 -6.81 23.25
N SER A 93 11.90 -7.19 24.30
CA SER A 93 12.88 -6.33 24.97
C SER A 93 13.94 -5.80 23.99
N LEU A 94 14.49 -6.68 23.15
CA LEU A 94 15.49 -6.28 22.16
C LEU A 94 14.90 -5.32 21.13
N SER A 95 13.69 -5.59 20.65
CA SER A 95 13.01 -4.73 19.70
C SER A 95 12.78 -3.33 20.27
N ASN A 96 12.33 -3.23 21.51
CA ASN A 96 12.12 -1.94 22.17
C ASN A 96 13.44 -1.18 22.35
N ALA A 97 14.53 -1.87 22.67
CA ALA A 97 15.85 -1.27 22.78
C ALA A 97 16.36 -0.74 21.43
N ILE A 98 16.19 -1.50 20.34
CA ILE A 98 16.53 -1.07 18.98
C ILE A 98 15.70 0.15 18.60
N MET A 99 14.37 0.08 18.75
CA MET A 99 13.46 1.18 18.38
C MET A 99 13.72 2.44 19.21
N LYS A 100 14.06 2.34 20.50
CA LYS A 100 14.38 3.50 21.34
C LYS A 100 15.73 4.13 20.98
N LYS A 101 16.70 3.35 20.50
CA LYS A 101 18.03 3.85 20.15
C LYS A 101 18.08 4.55 18.79
N TYR A 102 17.21 4.14 17.86
CA TYR A 102 17.25 4.57 16.46
C TYR A 102 15.98 5.25 15.94
N ASN A 103 15.00 5.53 16.80
CA ASN A 103 13.96 6.56 16.54
C ASN A 103 14.46 7.93 17.01
#